data_AF-A0A0C9Y629-F1
#
_entry.id   AF-A0A0C9Y629-F1
#
_cell.length_a   1.000
_cell.length_b   1.000
_cell.length_c   1.000
_cell.angle_alpha   90.00
_cell.angle_beta   90.00
_cell.angle_gamma   90.00
#
_symmetry.space_group_name_H-M   'P 1'
#
loop_
_entity.id
_entity.type
_entity.pdbx_description
1 polymer ?
#
loop_
_entity_poly.entity_id
_entity_poly.type
_entity_poly.pdbx_seq_one_letter_code
_entity_poly.pdbx_strand_id
1 'polypeptide(L)'
;LSFHQNLTELGINEGAIAWIPPHLSNRKTTDFISRNESYHRYRDALVLAVSCDLHFLFVEDSEVPCIWTHKCNYISHFNPQEVHTQIDLISLPELWRIHVLGQKYCSLVECHNALFAAYS
;
A
#
# COMPACT_ATOMS: atom_id res chain seq x y z
N LEU A 1 -17.72 11.85 16.22
CA LEU A 1 -16.77 10.75 15.94
C LEU A 1 -17.24 10.12 14.63
N SER A 2 -16.64 10.54 13.52
CA SER A 2 -16.98 10.00 12.20
C SER A 2 -16.55 8.54 12.21
N PHE A 3 -17.53 7.64 12.16
CA PHE A 3 -17.26 6.23 11.90
C PHE A 3 -16.73 6.18 10.48
N HIS A 4 -15.41 6.01 10.32
CA HIS A 4 -14.85 5.49 9.09
C HIS A 4 -15.64 4.22 8.80
N GLN A 5 -16.58 4.32 7.85
CA GLN A 5 -17.37 3.19 7.41
C GLN A 5 -16.37 2.11 7.10
N ASN A 6 -16.45 0.98 7.84
CA ASN A 6 -15.68 -0.24 7.63
C ASN A 6 -15.37 -0.35 6.16
N LEU A 7 -14.17 0.13 5.78
CA LEU A 7 -13.75 0.14 4.42
C LEU A 7 -13.58 -1.32 4.12
N THR A 8 -14.60 -1.86 3.49
CA THR A 8 -14.78 -3.29 3.39
C THR A 8 -13.53 -3.80 2.72
N GLU A 9 -13.01 -4.92 3.21
CA GLU A 9 -11.83 -5.66 2.75
C GLU A 9 -11.70 -5.71 1.21
N LEU A 10 -12.83 -5.58 0.50
CA LEU A 10 -12.97 -5.56 -0.95
C LEU A 10 -12.67 -4.20 -1.64
N GLY A 11 -12.99 -3.06 -1.01
CA GLY A 11 -12.97 -1.73 -1.64
C GLY A 11 -11.64 -0.97 -1.54
N ILE A 12 -10.85 -1.24 -0.50
CA ILE A 12 -9.47 -0.72 -0.39
C ILE A 12 -8.54 -1.49 -1.33
N ASN A 13 -8.77 -2.79 -1.53
CA ASN A 13 -7.76 -3.63 -2.16
C ASN A 13 -7.57 -3.29 -3.65
N GLU A 14 -8.51 -3.51 -4.57
CA GLU A 14 -8.15 -3.41 -5.99
C GLU A 14 -7.79 -1.98 -6.46
N GLY A 15 -8.59 -0.98 -6.08
CA GLY A 15 -8.41 0.40 -6.51
C GLY A 15 -7.16 1.05 -5.93
N ALA A 16 -6.93 0.90 -4.61
CA ALA A 16 -5.78 1.51 -3.95
C ALA A 16 -4.48 0.76 -4.27
N ILE A 17 -4.51 -0.57 -4.42
CA ILE A 17 -3.34 -1.35 -4.86
C ILE A 17 -2.93 -0.98 -6.28
N ALA A 18 -3.87 -0.66 -7.18
CA ALA A 18 -3.53 -0.17 -8.51
C ALA A 18 -2.99 1.27 -8.49
N TRP A 19 -3.51 2.10 -7.59
CA TRP A 19 -3.22 3.54 -7.56
C TRP A 19 -1.98 3.92 -6.74
N ILE A 20 -1.64 3.20 -5.68
CA ILE A 20 -0.57 3.61 -4.76
C ILE A 20 0.86 3.32 -5.27
N PRO A 21 1.18 2.13 -5.83
CA PRO A 21 2.53 1.81 -6.28
C PRO A 21 3.15 2.83 -7.26
N PRO A 22 2.44 3.34 -8.29
CA PRO A 22 3.01 4.35 -9.18
C PRO A 22 3.26 5.70 -8.51
N HIS A 23 2.70 5.94 -7.31
CA HIS A 23 2.81 7.18 -6.57
C HIS A 23 3.78 7.12 -5.37
N LEU A 24 4.44 5.98 -5.11
CA LEU A 24 5.36 5.81 -3.98
C LEU A 24 6.70 6.52 -4.18
N SER A 25 7.39 6.28 -5.29
CA SER A 25 8.58 7.07 -5.67
C SER A 25 8.82 7.00 -7.17
N ASN A 26 9.21 8.11 -7.80
CA ASN A 26 9.48 8.15 -9.25
C ASN A 26 10.51 7.09 -9.68
N ARG A 27 11.48 6.78 -8.79
CA ARG A 27 12.49 5.75 -9.03
C ARG A 27 11.89 4.36 -9.05
N LYS A 28 11.08 3.98 -8.05
CA LYS A 28 10.38 2.69 -8.03
C LYS A 28 9.31 2.58 -9.11
N THR A 29 8.58 3.66 -9.40
CA THR A 29 7.66 3.71 -10.54
C THR A 29 8.40 3.40 -11.84
N THR A 30 9.59 3.96 -12.04
CA THR A 30 10.40 3.67 -13.23
C THR A 30 10.96 2.24 -13.17
N ASP A 31 11.47 1.78 -12.03
CA ASP A 31 12.14 0.48 -11.93
C ASP A 31 11.15 -0.70 -11.94
N PHE A 32 9.93 -0.53 -11.41
CA PHE A 32 8.90 -1.59 -11.32
C PHE A 32 7.87 -1.56 -12.46
N ILE A 33 7.69 -0.42 -13.15
CA ILE A 33 6.69 -0.25 -14.23
C ILE A 33 7.35 -0.05 -15.60
N SER A 34 8.57 0.50 -15.67
CA SER A 34 9.33 0.55 -16.92
C SER A 34 9.95 -0.81 -17.23
N ARG A 35 10.22 -1.05 -18.51
CA ARG A 35 10.68 -2.31 -19.14
C ARG A 35 12.11 -2.72 -18.76
N ASN A 36 12.53 -2.50 -17.51
CA ASN A 36 13.81 -2.96 -17.00
C ASN A 36 13.60 -4.33 -16.33
N GLU A 37 14.22 -5.37 -16.88
CA GLU A 37 13.96 -6.76 -16.52
C GLU A 37 14.31 -7.10 -15.05
N SER A 38 15.18 -6.31 -14.41
CA SER A 38 15.75 -6.64 -13.10
C SER A 38 14.77 -6.54 -11.93
N TYR A 39 13.83 -5.59 -11.94
CA TYR A 39 12.90 -5.35 -10.82
C TYR A 39 11.46 -5.79 -11.11
N HIS A 40 11.16 -6.16 -12.35
CA HIS A 40 9.86 -6.68 -12.76
C HIS A 40 9.42 -7.90 -11.92
N ARG A 41 10.38 -8.72 -11.47
CA ARG A 41 10.16 -9.90 -10.61
C ARG A 41 9.63 -9.58 -9.21
N TYR A 42 9.83 -8.37 -8.68
CA TYR A 42 9.31 -7.99 -7.35
C TYR A 42 8.06 -7.11 -7.42
N ARG A 43 7.46 -6.93 -8.60
CA ARG A 43 6.22 -6.18 -8.75
C ARG A 43 5.09 -6.79 -7.92
N ASP A 44 4.90 -8.10 -8.01
CA ASP A 44 3.84 -8.79 -7.27
C ASP A 44 4.10 -8.76 -5.76
N ALA A 45 5.37 -8.88 -5.36
CA ALA A 45 5.77 -8.75 -3.96
C ALA A 45 5.52 -7.33 -3.42
N LEU A 46 5.79 -6.29 -4.22
CA LEU A 46 5.51 -4.90 -3.87
C LEU A 46 4.00 -4.64 -3.74
N VAL A 47 3.20 -5.14 -4.69
CA VAL A 47 1.74 -5.06 -4.64
C VAL A 47 1.20 -5.73 -3.37
N LEU A 48 1.70 -6.91 -3.04
CA LEU A 48 1.32 -7.62 -1.82
C LEU A 48 1.72 -6.83 -0.56
N ALA A 49 2.94 -6.29 -0.52
CA ALA A 49 3.41 -5.48 0.60
C ALA A 49 2.53 -4.25 0.82
N VAL A 50 2.16 -3.53 -0.25
CA VAL A 50 1.24 -2.39 -0.18
C VAL A 50 -0.16 -2.82 0.29
N SER A 51 -0.67 -3.96 -0.16
CA SER A 51 -1.95 -4.51 0.31
C SER A 51 -1.93 -4.81 1.81
N CYS A 52 -0.87 -5.48 2.27
CA CYS A 52 -0.68 -5.76 3.70
C CYS A 52 -0.58 -4.47 4.52
N ASP A 53 0.17 -3.47 4.06
CA ASP A 53 0.29 -2.18 4.75
C ASP A 53 -1.06 -1.48 4.87
N LEU A 54 -1.85 -1.44 3.79
CA LEU A 54 -3.20 -0.85 3.83
C LEU A 54 -4.11 -1.60 4.79
N HIS A 55 -4.05 -2.93 4.82
CA HIS A 55 -4.79 -3.74 5.77
C HIS A 55 -4.39 -3.39 7.21
N PHE A 56 -3.09 -3.35 7.50
CA PHE A 56 -2.61 -3.00 8.83
C PHE A 56 -3.04 -1.59 9.25
N LEU A 57 -2.96 -0.61 8.34
CA LEU A 57 -3.27 0.79 8.62
C LEU A 57 -4.76 1.08 8.82
N PHE A 58 -5.63 0.43 8.05
CA PHE A 58 -7.05 0.82 7.95
C PHE A 58 -8.04 -0.27 8.38
N VAL A 59 -7.57 -1.50 8.61
CA VAL A 59 -8.39 -2.61 9.13
C VAL A 59 -7.94 -3.01 10.52
N GLU A 60 -6.63 -3.15 10.75
CA GLU A 60 -6.07 -3.45 12.08
C GLU A 60 -5.76 -2.19 12.90
N ASP A 61 -6.02 -0.99 12.37
CA ASP A 61 -5.74 0.31 13.02
C ASP A 61 -4.31 0.45 13.57
N SER A 62 -3.35 -0.19 12.91
CA SER A 62 -1.94 -0.13 13.30
C SER A 62 -1.30 1.18 12.89
N GLU A 63 -0.51 1.76 13.78
CA GLU A 63 0.28 2.95 13.45
C GLU A 63 1.51 2.57 12.60
N VAL A 64 1.98 3.51 11.77
CA VAL A 64 3.19 3.33 10.93
C VAL A 64 4.41 2.85 11.73
N PRO A 65 4.75 3.41 12.92
CA PRO A 65 5.86 2.89 13.72
C PRO A 65 5.66 1.44 14.16
N CYS A 66 4.42 1.04 14.48
CA CYS A 66 4.10 -0.33 14.87
C CYS A 66 4.34 -1.30 13.72
N ILE A 67 3.89 -0.96 12.51
CA ILE A 67 4.12 -1.75 11.30
C ILE A 67 5.62 -1.87 11.01
N TRP A 68 6.34 -0.76 11.06
CA TRP A 68 7.78 -0.73 10.82
C TRP A 68 8.56 -1.63 11.79
N THR A 69 8.22 -1.59 13.09
CA THR A 69 8.95 -2.34 14.13
C THR A 69 8.52 -3.81 14.20
N HIS A 70 7.24 -4.12 14.04
CA HIS A 70 6.70 -5.45 14.38
C HIS A 70 6.20 -6.24 13.16
N LYS A 71 6.06 -5.61 11.99
CA LYS A 71 5.55 -6.22 10.75
C LYS A 71 6.55 -6.05 9.59
N CYS A 72 7.83 -5.82 9.89
CA CYS A 72 8.89 -5.57 8.90
C CYS A 72 9.05 -6.67 7.83
N ASN A 73 8.66 -7.90 8.16
CA ASN A 73 8.68 -9.03 7.23
C ASN A 73 7.68 -8.90 6.07
N TYR A 74 6.61 -8.11 6.23
CA TYR A 74 5.60 -7.89 5.17
C TYR A 74 6.00 -6.78 4.19
N ILE A 75 6.94 -5.92 4.60
CA ILE A 75 7.46 -4.80 3.81
C ILE A 75 8.84 -5.10 3.19
N SER A 76 9.34 -6.32 3.37
CA SER A 76 10.63 -6.79 2.87
C SER A 76 10.45 -8.07 2.07
N HIS A 77 11.22 -8.23 0.99
CA HIS A 77 11.25 -9.46 0.20
C HIS A 77 12.47 -10.30 0.57
N PHE A 78 12.23 -11.54 0.98
CA PHE A 78 13.29 -12.53 1.19
C PHE A 78 13.46 -13.41 -0.04
N ASN A 79 14.66 -13.46 -0.61
CA ASN A 79 14.98 -14.39 -1.68
C ASN A 79 15.51 -15.71 -1.07
N PRO A 80 14.79 -16.84 -1.13
CA PRO A 80 15.25 -18.10 -0.55
C PRO A 80 16.51 -18.66 -1.24
N GLN A 81 16.80 -18.23 -2.47
CA GLN A 81 18.01 -18.64 -3.20
C GLN A 81 19.25 -17.83 -2.80
N GLU A 82 19.07 -16.68 -2.13
CA GLU A 82 20.14 -15.79 -1.70
C GLU A 82 19.84 -15.30 -0.28
N VAL A 83 20.22 -16.11 0.70
CA VAL A 83 19.91 -15.91 2.14
C VAL A 83 20.44 -14.56 2.70
N HIS A 84 21.35 -13.90 1.99
CA HIS A 84 21.97 -12.64 2.40
C HIS A 84 21.44 -11.39 1.69
N THR A 85 20.56 -11.52 0.69
CA THR A 85 19.96 -10.37 -0.02
C THR A 85 18.52 -10.17 0.44
N GLN A 86 18.37 -9.44 1.55
CA GLN A 86 17.09 -8.83 1.90
C GLN A 86 16.89 -7.59 1.03
N ILE A 87 15.72 -7.50 0.40
CA ILE A 87 15.34 -6.34 -0.40
C ILE A 87 14.21 -5.63 0.32
N ASP A 88 14.46 -4.39 0.71
CA ASP A 88 13.43 -3.54 1.29
C ASP A 88 12.46 -3.09 0.19
N LEU A 89 11.26 -3.69 0.17
CA LEU A 89 10.22 -3.36 -0.81
C LEU A 89 9.62 -2.00 -0.51
N ILE A 90 9.46 -1.66 0.77
CA ILE A 90 8.86 -0.41 1.23
C ILE A 90 9.75 0.16 2.34
N SER A 91 10.29 1.36 2.10
CA SER A 91 11.07 2.10 3.09
C SER A 91 10.16 2.87 4.05
N LEU A 92 10.67 3.28 5.22
CA LEU A 92 9.89 4.05 6.20
C LEU A 92 9.23 5.33 5.61
N PRO A 93 9.92 6.16 4.78
CA PRO A 93 9.27 7.30 4.14
C PRO A 93 8.15 6.89 3.16
N GLU A 94 8.30 5.76 2.48
CA GLU A 94 7.27 5.23 1.59
C GLU A 94 6.08 4.70 2.38
N LEU A 95 6.30 4.06 3.54
CA LEU A 95 5.23 3.60 4.42
C LEU A 95 4.35 4.75 4.93
N TRP A 96 4.97 5.87 5.35
CA TRP A 96 4.24 7.10 5.66
C TRP A 96 3.45 7.65 4.46
N ARG A 97 4.02 7.51 3.26
CA ARG A 97 3.36 7.94 2.02
C ARG A 97 2.16 7.05 1.68
N ILE A 98 2.26 5.74 1.90
CA ILE A 98 1.12 4.80 1.78
C ILE A 98 0.01 5.23 2.74
N HIS A 99 0.34 5.55 3.98
CA HIS A 99 -0.64 6.03 4.95
C HIS A 99 -1.39 7.28 4.48
N VAL A 100 -0.65 8.31 4.03
CA VAL A 100 -1.28 9.55 3.51
C VAL A 100 -2.11 9.29 2.25
N LEU A 101 -1.64 8.44 1.33
CA LEU A 101 -2.37 8.11 0.11
C LEU A 101 -3.63 7.28 0.41
N GLY A 102 -3.54 6.33 1.34
CA GLY A 102 -4.68 5.55 1.81
C GLY A 102 -5.75 6.43 2.44
N GLN A 103 -5.36 7.38 3.31
CA GLN A 103 -6.29 8.37 3.88
C GLN A 103 -7.00 9.18 2.80
N LYS A 104 -6.27 9.67 1.79
CA LYS A 104 -6.86 10.41 0.66
C LYS A 104 -7.84 9.55 -0.14
N TYR A 105 -7.50 8.29 -0.38
CA TYR A 105 -8.37 7.36 -1.08
C TYR A 105 -9.67 7.13 -0.28
N CYS A 106 -9.56 6.93 1.03
CA CYS A 106 -10.73 6.79 1.91
C CYS A 106 -11.64 8.02 1.82
N SER A 107 -11.09 9.22 1.92
CA SER A 107 -11.86 10.47 1.79
C SER A 107 -12.51 10.62 0.40
N LEU A 108 -11.84 10.16 -0.67
CA LEU A 108 -12.39 10.17 -2.02
C LEU A 108 -13.60 9.23 -2.13
N VAL A 109 -13.50 8.02 -1.58
CA VAL A 109 -14.58 7.02 -1.57
C VAL A 109 -15.76 7.53 -0.75
N GLU A 110 -15.52 8.12 0.43
CA GLU A 110 -16.55 8.74 1.26
C GLU A 110 -17.28 9.86 0.49
N CYS A 111 -16.53 10.73 -0.19
CA CYS A 111 -17.10 11.82 -0.99
C CYS A 111 -17.93 11.29 -2.17
N HIS A 112 -17.41 10.28 -2.89
CA HIS A 112 -18.12 9.62 -3.98
C HIS A 112 -19.45 9.03 -3.51
N ASN A 113 -19.45 8.31 -2.39
CA ASN A 113 -20.65 7.69 -1.83
C ASN A 113 -21.67 8.72 -1.37
N ALA A 114 -21.22 9.81 -0.74
CA ALA A 114 -22.09 10.91 -0.33
C ALA A 114 -22.73 11.61 -1.54
N LEU A 115 -21.96 11.85 -2.62
CA LEU A 115 -22.49 12.40 -3.86
C LEU A 115 -23.50 11.45 -4.50
N PHE A 116 -23.17 10.16 -4.62
CA PHE A 116 -24.09 9.18 -5.17
C PHE A 116 -25.41 9.15 -4.40
N ALA A 117 -25.36 9.07 -3.07
CA ALA A 117 -26.55 9.09 -2.23
C ALA A 117 -27.38 10.39 -2.33
N ALA A 118 -26.75 11.54 -2.58
CA ALA A 118 -27.43 12.83 -2.71
C ALA A 118 -28.14 13.02 -4.06
N TYR A 119 -27.68 12.33 -5.10
CA TYR A 119 -28.21 12.44 -6.46
C TYR A 119 -28.89 11.15 -6.96
N SER A 120 -29.17 10.20 -6.04
CA SER A 120 -30.01 9.00 -6.26
C SER A 120 -31.48 9.31 -5.97
#